data_AF-A0A377WFM5-F1
#
_entry.id   AF-A0A377WFM5-F1
#
_cell.length_a   1.000
_cell.length_b   1.000
_cell.length_c   1.000
_cell.angle_alpha   90.00
_cell.angle_beta   90.00
_cell.angle_gamma   90.00
#
_symmetry.space_group_name_H-M   'P 1'
#
loop_
_entity.id
_entity.type
_entity.pdbx_description
1 polymer ?
#
loop_
_entity_poly.entity_id
_entity_poly.type
_entity_poly.pdbx_seq_one_letter_code
_entity_poly.pdbx_strand_id
1 'polypeptide(L)'
;MNSLFASTARGLEELLKTELEGLGATDCQVVQGGVHFQGDTRLLYQSLMWSRLASRIMLPLGECRVYSDLDLYLGVQAIPWTEMFKPWRHLRGAF
;
A
#
# COMPACT_ATOMS: atom_id res chain seq x y z
N MET A 1 0.79 4.85 -13.12
CA MET A 1 -0.21 4.11 -12.32
C MET A 1 0.49 3.65 -11.07
N ASN A 2 -0.11 3.87 -9.90
CA ASN A 2 0.41 3.44 -8.61
C ASN A 2 -0.25 2.12 -8.24
N SER A 3 0.54 1.15 -7.80
CA SER A 3 0.05 -0.08 -7.18
C SER A 3 -0.15 0.17 -5.68
N LEU A 4 -1.33 -0.14 -5.18
CA LEU A 4 -1.77 0.18 -3.82
C LEU A 4 -2.32 -1.07 -3.15
N PHE A 5 -2.31 -1.06 -1.83
CA PHE A 5 -2.89 -2.13 -1.02
C PHE A 5 -3.81 -1.55 0.05
N ALA A 6 -5.05 -2.00 0.08
CA ALA A 6 -6.02 -1.64 1.10
C ALA A 6 -6.26 -2.84 2.02
N SER A 7 -5.99 -2.70 3.32
CA SER A 7 -6.30 -3.73 4.31
C SER A 7 -7.73 -3.59 4.82
N THR A 8 -8.36 -4.72 5.14
CA THR A 8 -9.71 -4.75 5.74
C THR A 8 -9.88 -5.96 6.66
N ALA A 9 -10.99 -5.99 7.39
CA ALA A 9 -11.34 -7.14 8.23
C ALA A 9 -11.70 -8.35 7.36
N ARG A 10 -11.42 -9.56 7.88
CA ARG A 10 -11.73 -10.81 7.18
C ARG A 10 -13.22 -10.90 6.86
N GLY A 11 -13.55 -11.26 5.63
CA GLY A 11 -14.91 -11.38 5.10
C GLY A 11 -15.44 -10.11 4.42
N LEU A 12 -14.71 -8.98 4.46
CA LEU A 12 -15.10 -7.73 3.80
C LEU A 12 -14.32 -7.47 2.51
N GLU A 13 -13.43 -8.38 2.10
CA GLU A 13 -12.50 -8.14 0.99
C GLU A 13 -13.23 -7.93 -0.35
N GLU A 14 -14.26 -8.71 -0.64
CA GLU A 14 -15.06 -8.57 -1.88
C GLU A 14 -15.88 -7.27 -1.90
N LEU A 15 -16.39 -6.84 -0.73
CA LEU A 15 -17.11 -5.57 -0.60
C LEU A 15 -16.15 -4.40 -0.81
N LEU A 16 -14.95 -4.49 -0.24
CA LEU A 16 -13.90 -3.49 -0.44
C LEU A 16 -13.47 -3.42 -1.91
N LYS A 17 -13.32 -4.56 -2.59
CA LYS A 17 -13.03 -4.60 -4.04
C LYS A 17 -14.10 -3.84 -4.82
N THR A 18 -15.37 -4.14 -4.57
CA THR A 18 -16.49 -3.49 -5.26
C THR A 18 -16.51 -1.97 -5.00
N GLU A 19 -16.23 -1.54 -3.77
CA GLU A 19 -16.10 -0.12 -3.42
C GLU A 19 -14.96 0.55 -4.21
N LEU A 20 -13.79 -0.07 -4.24
CA LEU A 20 -12.61 0.45 -4.96
C LEU A 20 -12.86 0.54 -6.47
N GLU A 21 -13.43 -0.50 -7.07
CA GLU A 21 -13.82 -0.49 -8.49
C GLU A 21 -14.83 0.64 -8.79
N GLY A 22 -15.80 0.86 -7.90
CA GLY A 22 -16.76 1.97 -8.00
C GLY A 22 -16.12 3.36 -7.90
N LEU A 23 -14.98 3.48 -7.22
CA LEU A 23 -14.18 4.71 -7.16
C LEU A 23 -13.30 4.92 -8.41
N GLY A 24 -13.16 3.90 -9.26
CA GLY A 24 -12.31 3.93 -10.46
C GLY A 24 -10.98 3.19 -10.30
N ALA A 25 -10.85 2.33 -9.29
CA ALA A 25 -9.70 1.44 -9.18
C ALA A 25 -9.71 0.37 -10.28
N THR A 26 -8.51 -0.04 -10.68
CA THR A 26 -8.27 -1.04 -11.73
C THR A 26 -7.41 -2.18 -11.20
N ASP A 27 -7.46 -3.34 -11.85
CA ASP A 27 -6.68 -4.53 -11.45
C ASP A 27 -6.84 -4.88 -9.96
N CYS A 28 -8.09 -4.89 -9.48
CA CYS A 28 -8.41 -5.18 -8.09
C CYS A 28 -8.31 -6.68 -7.80
N GLN A 29 -7.30 -7.07 -7.02
CA GLN A 29 -7.02 -8.45 -6.63
C GLN A 29 -7.26 -8.63 -5.13
N VAL A 30 -8.25 -9.46 -4.79
CA VAL A 30 -8.58 -9.81 -3.41
C VAL A 30 -7.52 -10.78 -2.88
N VAL A 31 -7.00 -10.47 -1.69
CA VAL A 31 -6.09 -11.34 -0.92
C VAL A 31 -6.61 -11.44 0.50
N GLN A 32 -6.12 -12.40 1.27
CA GLN A 32 -6.58 -12.57 2.65
C GLN A 32 -6.26 -11.30 3.47
N GLY A 33 -7.29 -10.63 3.99
CA GLY A 33 -7.15 -9.41 4.79
C GLY A 33 -6.97 -8.12 3.99
N GLY A 34 -7.17 -8.11 2.66
CA GLY A 34 -7.10 -6.88 1.88
C GLY A 34 -7.31 -7.03 0.38
N VAL A 35 -7.10 -5.93 -0.34
CA VAL A 35 -7.23 -5.84 -1.80
C VAL A 35 -6.04 -5.07 -2.36
N HIS A 36 -5.33 -5.67 -3.31
CA HIS A 36 -4.39 -4.96 -4.17
C HIS A 36 -5.15 -4.28 -5.30
N PHE A 37 -4.81 -3.04 -5.62
CA PHE A 37 -5.45 -2.31 -6.71
C PHE A 37 -4.50 -1.30 -7.33
N GLN A 38 -4.80 -0.88 -8.56
CA GLN A 38 -4.05 0.13 -9.28
C GLN A 38 -4.88 1.39 -9.50
N GLY A 39 -4.23 2.55 -9.41
CA GLY A 39 -4.87 3.84 -9.62
C GLY A 39 -3.89 4.97 -9.87
N ASP A 40 -4.40 6.12 -10.29
CA ASP A 40 -3.61 7.34 -10.35
C ASP A 40 -3.48 7.97 -8.94
N THR A 41 -2.66 9.02 -8.83
CA THR A 41 -2.47 9.73 -7.56
C THR A 41 -3.77 10.36 -7.05
N ARG A 42 -4.69 10.75 -7.95
CA ARG A 42 -6.01 11.23 -7.56
C ARG A 42 -6.81 10.13 -6.88
N LEU A 43 -6.85 8.92 -7.46
CA LEU A 43 -7.54 7.77 -6.89
C LEU A 43 -6.93 7.36 -5.54
N LEU A 44 -5.61 7.47 -5.37
CA LEU A 44 -4.99 7.25 -4.06
C LEU A 44 -5.61 8.15 -2.99
N TYR A 45 -5.69 9.45 -3.24
CA TYR A 45 -6.31 10.37 -2.27
C TYR A 45 -7.82 10.16 -2.15
N GLN A 46 -8.50 9.83 -3.24
CA GLN A 46 -9.93 9.57 -3.24
C GLN A 46 -10.28 8.32 -2.42
N SER A 47 -9.54 7.23 -2.60
CA SER A 47 -9.72 6.00 -1.82
C SER A 47 -9.47 6.23 -0.33
N LEU A 48 -8.46 7.05 0.04
CA LEU A 48 -8.21 7.45 1.43
C LEU A 48 -9.35 8.27 2.05
N MET A 49 -10.06 9.08 1.26
CA MET A 49 -11.13 9.94 1.76
C MET A 49 -12.50 9.24 1.76
N TRP A 50 -12.75 8.37 0.78
CA TRP A 50 -14.09 7.84 0.50
C TRP A 50 -14.28 6.38 0.91
N SER A 51 -13.21 5.61 1.11
CA SER A 51 -13.35 4.23 1.54
C SER A 51 -13.90 4.14 2.96
N ARG A 52 -14.97 3.37 3.15
CA ARG A 52 -15.56 3.10 4.47
C ARG A 52 -15.19 1.73 5.00
N LEU A 53 -14.64 0.87 4.13
CA LEU A 53 -14.31 -0.52 4.42
C LEU A 53 -12.81 -0.74 4.63
N ALA A 54 -11.96 0.10 4.04
CA ALA A 54 -10.52 0.00 4.23
C ALA A 54 -10.12 0.49 5.63
N SER A 55 -9.37 -0.35 6.35
CA SER A 55 -8.75 0.02 7.63
C SER A 55 -7.48 0.85 7.41
N ARG A 56 -6.65 0.48 6.42
CA ARG A 56 -5.46 1.22 6.01
C ARG A 56 -5.23 1.07 4.51
N ILE A 57 -4.82 2.15 3.86
CA ILE A 57 -4.35 2.13 2.47
C ILE A 57 -2.85 2.42 2.48
N MET A 58 -2.08 1.56 1.84
CA MET A 58 -0.62 1.56 1.84
C MET A 58 -0.11 1.56 0.41
N LEU A 59 1.03 2.23 0.20
CA LEU A 59 1.78 2.23 -1.05
C LEU A 59 2.99 1.30 -0.86
N PRO A 60 2.99 0.10 -1.48
CA PRO A 60 4.17 -0.76 -1.50
C PRO A 60 5.35 -0.02 -2.16
N LEU A 61 6.48 0.08 -1.47
CA LEU A 61 7.67 0.80 -1.95
C LEU A 61 8.66 -0.09 -2.71
N GLY A 62 8.57 -1.40 -2.52
CA GLY A 62 9.43 -2.38 -3.17
C GLY A 62 9.28 -3.76 -2.58
N GLU A 63 9.80 -4.75 -3.29
CA GLU A 63 9.86 -6.14 -2.87
C GLU A 63 11.30 -6.63 -3.06
N CYS A 64 11.84 -7.36 -2.09
CA CYS A 64 13.16 -7.96 -2.18
C CYS A 64 13.14 -9.36 -1.57
N ARG A 65 14.02 -10.24 -2.07
CA ARG A 65 14.20 -11.58 -1.50
C ARG A 65 15.23 -11.49 -0.40
N VAL A 66 14.90 -12.01 0.77
CA VAL A 66 15.78 -11.95 1.95
C VAL A 66 16.16 -13.38 2.35
N TYR A 67 17.46 -13.70 2.23
CA TYR A 67 18.03 -14.97 2.66
C TYR A 67 19.08 -14.79 3.77
N SER A 68 19.53 -13.55 3.98
CA SER A 68 20.46 -13.15 5.03
C SER A 68 20.18 -11.73 5.51
N ASP A 69 20.73 -11.37 6.66
CA ASP A 69 20.63 -10.02 7.22
C ASP A 69 21.20 -8.95 6.26
N LEU A 70 22.22 -9.31 5.49
CA LEU A 70 22.82 -8.44 4.48
C LEU A 70 21.84 -8.16 3.33
N ASP A 71 21.09 -9.18 2.89
CA ASP A 71 20.10 -9.01 1.81
C ASP A 71 18.98 -8.05 2.24
N LEU A 72 18.54 -8.16 3.50
CA LEU A 72 17.57 -7.23 4.08
C LEU A 72 18.14 -5.81 4.11
N TYR A 73 19.37 -5.64 4.57
CA TYR A 73 20.03 -4.34 4.65
C TYR A 73 20.13 -3.68 3.27
N LEU A 74 20.62 -4.42 2.28
CA LEU A 74 20.76 -3.92 0.90
C LEU A 74 19.40 -3.66 0.24
N GLY A 75 18.42 -4.53 0.46
CA GLY A 75 17.07 -4.38 -0.06
C GLY A 75 16.37 -3.13 0.48
N VAL A 76 16.50 -2.87 1.78
CA VAL A 76 16.00 -1.64 2.41
C VAL A 76 16.77 -0.42 1.91
N GLN A 77 18.10 -0.50 1.81
CA GLN A 77 18.94 0.61 1.36
C GLN A 77 18.66 1.03 -0.10
N ALA A 78 18.17 0.11 -0.94
CA ALA A 78 17.83 0.39 -2.33
C ALA A 78 16.65 1.38 -2.49
N ILE A 79 15.82 1.55 -1.46
CA ILE A 79 14.73 2.54 -1.47
C ILE A 79 15.33 3.94 -1.25
N PRO A 80 14.99 4.96 -2.06
CA PRO A 80 15.56 6.31 -1.98
C PRO A 80 14.99 7.11 -0.80
N TRP A 81 15.28 6.67 0.43
CA TRP A 81 14.76 7.26 1.66
C TRP A 81 15.07 8.76 1.79
N THR A 82 16.26 9.18 1.39
CA THR A 82 16.72 10.58 1.48
C THR A 82 15.86 11.55 0.68
N GLU A 83 15.29 11.10 -0.45
CA GLU A 83 14.39 11.91 -1.26
C GLU A 83 12.96 11.94 -0.68
N MET A 84 12.57 10.87 0.01
CA MET A 84 11.24 10.74 0.61
C MET A 84 11.12 11.48 1.96
N PHE A 85 12.18 11.50 2.77
CA PHE A 85 12.17 12.16 4.07
C PHE A 85 12.50 13.65 3.94
N LYS A 86 11.50 14.48 4.25
CA LYS A 86 11.76 15.90 4.52
C LYS A 86 12.64 16.02 5.78
N PRO A 87 13.57 17.01 5.85
CA PRO A 87 14.62 17.10 6.87
C PRO A 87 14.18 17.03 8.33
N TRP A 88 12.90 17.27 8.61
CA TRP A 88 12.35 17.43 9.96
C TRP A 88 11.35 16.34 10.38
N ARG A 89 11.14 15.28 9.59
CA ARG A 89 10.21 14.19 9.97
C ARG A 89 10.95 13.02 10.60
N HIS A 90 10.58 12.73 11.85
CA HIS A 90 11.05 11.55 12.58
C HIS A 90 10.36 10.29 12.06
N LEU A 91 11.14 9.27 11.74
CA LEU A 91 10.67 7.91 11.54
C LEU A 91 10.38 7.26 12.90
N ARG A 92 9.18 6.69 13.06
CA ARG A 92 8.96 5.64 14.05
C ARG A 92 8.86 4.32 13.30
N GLY A 93 9.87 3.46 13.48
CA GLY A 93 9.82 2.10 12.99
C GLY A 93 8.80 1.30 13.80
N ALA A 94 7.78 0.78 13.13
CA ALA A 94 7.09 -0.42 13.58
C ALA A 94 7.81 -1.58 12.88
N PHE A 95 8.95 -1.98 13.46
CA PHE A 95 9.47 -3.33 13.25
C PHE A 95 8.60 -4.30 14.05
#